data_AF-A0AAN4T6W5-F1
#
_entry.id   AF-A0AAN4T6W5-F1
#
_cell.length_a   1.000
_cell.length_b   1.000
_cell.length_c   1.000
_cell.angle_alpha   90.00
_cell.angle_beta   90.00
_cell.angle_gamma   90.00
#
_symmetry.space_group_name_H-M   'P 1'
#
loop_
_entity.id
_entity.type
_entity.pdbx_description
1 polymer ?
#
loop_
_entity_poly.entity_id
_entity_poly.type
_entity_poly.pdbx_seq_one_letter_code
_entity_poly.pdbx_strand_id
1 'polypeptide(L)'
;MGRTLAYPKRDANTVNRYKHRATYDLNAIHSIINSSQVLHVSFSPGPPDPFPAILPMIGKMGSFDYPSAGLDEPLDCYLHGYVSSRIMNLARKSEGDGLPVCIAASRVDGLILSLTPNSHSYNYRSAILHGYAGLVTDEAEKLWAMKLITNSVVPDRWDHTRVPPDNAEMSSTVILKVKIVDGSGKIRDGGVSDERKDKSNNDVTSRVWTGVVPVYEAFGDPVPSPENKVSEVPEYISSFIADMNKHNRDYAVTAVNVGLPAEEQH
;
A
#
# COMPACT_ATOMS: atom_id res chain seq x y z
N MET A 1 -26.06 0.73 11.13
CA MET A 1 -24.59 0.58 11.09
C MET A 1 -24.29 -0.66 10.28
N GLY A 2 -23.78 -0.49 9.05
CA GLY A 2 -23.45 -1.60 8.16
C GLY A 2 -22.33 -2.46 8.74
N ARG A 3 -22.33 -3.74 8.42
CA ARG A 3 -21.33 -4.69 8.90
C ARG A 3 -20.02 -4.42 8.16
N THR A 4 -19.01 -3.94 8.88
CA THR A 4 -17.64 -3.81 8.35
C THR A 4 -17.06 -5.20 8.11
N LEU A 5 -16.63 -5.49 6.88
CA LEU A 5 -15.97 -6.76 6.56
C LEU A 5 -14.52 -6.73 7.03
N ALA A 6 -14.02 -7.90 7.44
CA ALA A 6 -12.66 -8.04 7.95
C ALA A 6 -12.03 -9.34 7.47
N TYR A 7 -10.71 -9.32 7.28
CA TYR A 7 -9.93 -10.52 7.01
C TYR A 7 -9.95 -11.47 8.21
N PRO A 8 -9.91 -12.80 7.97
CA PRO A 8 -9.79 -13.77 9.04
C PRO A 8 -8.45 -13.61 9.76
N LYS A 9 -8.49 -13.72 11.09
CA LYS A 9 -7.27 -13.80 11.91
C LYS A 9 -6.76 -15.24 11.90
N ARG A 10 -5.48 -15.41 11.58
CA ARG A 10 -4.74 -16.66 11.60
C ARG A 10 -3.45 -16.46 12.39
N ASP A 11 -2.78 -17.55 12.75
CA ASP A 11 -1.51 -17.46 13.48
C ASP A 11 -0.46 -16.65 12.70
N ALA A 12 -0.43 -16.79 11.38
CA ALA A 12 0.53 -16.14 10.49
C ALA A 12 0.34 -14.61 10.35
N ASN A 13 -0.87 -14.06 10.55
CA ASN A 13 -1.15 -12.62 10.39
C ASN A 13 -1.55 -11.92 11.70
N THR A 14 -1.61 -12.64 12.82
CA THR A 14 -2.01 -12.06 14.09
C THR A 14 -0.92 -11.14 14.65
N VAL A 15 -1.25 -9.85 14.74
CA VAL A 15 -0.36 -8.85 15.36
C VAL A 15 -0.25 -9.12 16.86
N ASN A 16 0.97 -9.38 17.34
CA ASN A 16 1.22 -9.73 18.74
C ASN A 16 1.66 -8.56 19.63
N ARG A 17 2.45 -7.62 19.10
CA ARG A 17 2.96 -6.45 19.84
C ARG A 17 2.20 -5.18 19.47
N TYR A 18 1.73 -4.41 20.47
CA TYR A 18 0.84 -3.25 20.30
C TYR A 18 -0.45 -3.63 19.56
N LYS A 19 -1.21 -4.57 20.14
CA LYS A 19 -2.40 -5.17 19.50
C LYS A 19 -3.52 -4.17 19.22
N HIS A 20 -3.63 -3.12 20.03
CA HIS A 20 -4.60 -2.05 19.87
C HIS A 20 -4.37 -1.21 18.60
N ARG A 21 -3.18 -1.28 17.99
CA ARG A 21 -2.86 -0.68 16.68
C ARG A 21 -3.25 -1.55 15.49
N ALA A 22 -3.67 -2.80 15.73
CA ALA A 22 -3.96 -3.74 14.67
C ALA A 22 -5.36 -3.50 14.10
N THR A 23 -5.49 -3.57 12.78
CA THR A 23 -6.77 -3.61 12.08
C THR A 23 -6.81 -4.82 11.15
N TYR A 24 -8.00 -5.37 10.97
CA TYR A 24 -8.27 -6.43 10.00
C TYR A 24 -9.38 -6.02 9.04
N ASP A 25 -9.84 -4.76 9.14
CA ASP A 25 -10.85 -4.16 8.29
C ASP A 25 -10.39 -4.14 6.83
N LEU A 26 -11.25 -4.63 5.91
CA LEU A 26 -10.95 -4.66 4.48
C LEU A 26 -10.68 -3.26 3.95
N ASN A 27 -11.54 -2.30 4.31
CA ASN A 27 -11.43 -0.94 3.77
C ASN A 27 -10.11 -0.27 4.16
N ALA A 28 -9.71 -0.33 5.42
CA ALA A 28 -8.45 0.20 5.90
C ALA A 28 -7.25 -0.47 5.20
N ILE A 29 -7.25 -1.80 5.10
CA ILE A 29 -6.15 -2.56 4.50
C ILE A 29 -6.05 -2.27 2.99
N HIS A 30 -7.16 -2.33 2.26
CA HIS A 30 -7.19 -2.04 0.83
C HIS A 30 -6.83 -0.59 0.54
N SER A 31 -7.25 0.35 1.40
CA SER A 31 -6.85 1.76 1.29
C SER A 31 -5.34 1.94 1.41
N ILE A 32 -4.67 1.23 2.33
CA ILE A 32 -3.20 1.29 2.48
C ILE A 32 -2.51 0.73 1.24
N ILE A 33 -2.97 -0.42 0.74
CA ILE A 33 -2.41 -1.04 -0.48
C ILE A 33 -2.62 -0.11 -1.68
N ASN A 34 -3.83 0.39 -1.89
CA ASN A 34 -4.19 1.19 -3.06
C ASN A 34 -3.65 2.62 -3.05
N SER A 35 -3.21 3.13 -1.89
CA SER A 35 -2.51 4.42 -1.75
C SER A 35 -0.99 4.28 -1.78
N SER A 36 -0.46 3.08 -1.99
CA SER A 36 0.98 2.83 -2.12
C SER A 36 1.35 2.66 -3.58
N GLN A 37 2.30 3.46 -4.08
CA GLN A 37 2.78 3.41 -5.46
C GLN A 37 3.58 2.13 -5.76
N VAL A 38 4.20 1.56 -4.72
CA VAL A 38 5.02 0.36 -4.80
C VAL A 38 4.58 -0.62 -3.72
N LEU A 39 4.28 -1.85 -4.14
CA LEU A 39 4.05 -2.98 -3.27
C LEU A 39 5.32 -3.83 -3.19
N HIS A 40 5.61 -4.35 -2.02
CA HIS A 40 6.72 -5.27 -1.80
C HIS A 40 6.18 -6.70 -1.83
N VAL A 41 6.44 -7.42 -2.92
CA VAL A 41 5.92 -8.76 -3.15
C VAL A 41 6.99 -9.78 -2.85
N SER A 42 6.82 -10.52 -1.75
CA SER A 42 7.71 -11.59 -1.33
C SER A 42 7.15 -12.96 -1.69
N PHE A 43 8.03 -13.86 -2.12
CA PHE A 43 7.68 -15.22 -2.50
C PHE A 43 8.90 -16.14 -2.31
N SER A 44 8.65 -17.45 -2.19
CA SER A 44 9.74 -18.42 -2.24
C SER A 44 10.19 -18.63 -3.69
N PRO A 45 11.46 -18.35 -4.02
CA PRO A 45 12.00 -18.58 -5.37
C PRO A 45 12.17 -20.08 -5.74
N GLY A 46 11.97 -20.99 -4.80
CA GLY A 46 12.06 -22.44 -4.98
C GLY A 46 13.25 -23.08 -4.25
N PRO A 47 13.37 -24.42 -4.26
CA PRO A 47 14.32 -25.16 -3.42
C PRO A 47 15.81 -24.78 -3.54
N PRO A 48 16.34 -24.39 -4.72
CA PRO A 48 17.75 -24.01 -4.85
C PRO A 48 18.11 -22.71 -4.12
N ASP A 49 17.13 -21.84 -3.90
CA ASP A 49 17.32 -20.52 -3.32
C ASP A 49 16.76 -20.53 -1.88
N PRO A 50 17.61 -20.52 -0.84
CA PRO A 50 17.15 -20.64 0.55
C PRO A 50 16.51 -19.35 1.09
N PHE A 51 16.62 -18.23 0.36
CA PHE A 51 16.13 -16.93 0.80
C PHE A 51 14.79 -16.58 0.14
N PRO A 52 13.86 -15.95 0.86
CA PRO A 52 12.68 -15.37 0.23
C PRO A 52 13.13 -14.27 -0.75
N ALA A 53 12.52 -14.26 -1.93
CA ALA A 53 12.64 -13.15 -2.86
C ALA A 53 11.73 -12.01 -2.40
N ILE A 54 12.06 -10.78 -2.78
CA ILE A 54 11.20 -9.61 -2.62
C ILE A 54 11.35 -8.72 -3.84
N LEU A 55 10.24 -8.36 -4.48
CA LEU A 55 10.21 -7.50 -5.65
C LEU A 55 9.34 -6.27 -5.39
N PRO A 56 9.83 -5.05 -5.66
CA PRO A 56 8.98 -3.87 -5.76
C PRO A 56 8.16 -3.97 -7.05
N MET A 57 6.83 -3.93 -6.93
CA MET A 57 5.91 -4.08 -8.05
C MET A 57 4.78 -3.05 -7.95
N ILE A 58 4.28 -2.57 -9.10
CA ILE A 58 3.01 -1.83 -9.14
C ILE A 58 1.88 -2.86 -9.12
N GLY A 59 0.96 -2.66 -8.19
CA GLY A 59 -0.24 -3.47 -8.09
C GLY A 59 -1.41 -2.69 -7.53
N LYS A 60 -2.61 -3.26 -7.68
CA LYS A 60 -3.86 -2.63 -7.26
C LYS A 60 -4.85 -3.67 -6.78
N MET A 61 -5.56 -3.37 -5.70
CA MET A 61 -6.74 -4.13 -5.28
C MET A 61 -7.91 -3.82 -6.19
N GLY A 62 -8.62 -4.85 -6.65
CA GLY A 62 -9.84 -4.71 -7.43
C GLY A 62 -10.58 -6.04 -7.59
N SER A 63 -11.74 -6.00 -8.26
CA SER A 63 -12.52 -7.19 -8.59
C SER A 63 -12.95 -7.13 -10.05
N PHE A 64 -12.55 -8.13 -10.83
CA PHE A 64 -13.00 -8.26 -12.22
C PHE A 64 -14.47 -8.70 -12.27
N ASP A 65 -14.87 -9.62 -11.40
CA ASP A 65 -16.23 -10.15 -11.34
C ASP A 65 -17.23 -9.08 -10.87
N TYR A 66 -16.77 -8.14 -10.03
CA TYR A 66 -17.58 -7.02 -9.51
C TYR A 66 -16.81 -5.69 -9.62
N PRO A 67 -16.72 -5.08 -10.83
CA PRO A 67 -15.90 -3.88 -11.06
C PRO A 67 -16.32 -2.65 -10.24
N SER A 68 -17.54 -2.63 -9.71
CA SER A 68 -18.06 -1.56 -8.85
C SER A 68 -17.86 -1.82 -7.36
N ALA A 69 -17.16 -2.90 -6.97
CA ALA A 69 -16.91 -3.23 -5.58
C ALA A 69 -16.09 -2.12 -4.88
N GLY A 70 -16.54 -1.74 -3.69
CA GLY A 70 -15.82 -0.80 -2.83
C GLY A 70 -14.57 -1.43 -2.21
N LEU A 71 -13.76 -0.61 -1.54
CA LEU A 71 -12.60 -1.10 -0.80
C LEU A 71 -13.00 -1.88 0.47
N ASP A 72 -14.24 -1.76 0.91
CA ASP A 72 -14.84 -2.52 2.01
C ASP A 72 -15.33 -3.92 1.61
N GLU A 73 -15.23 -4.28 0.33
CA GLU A 73 -15.60 -5.60 -0.20
C GLU A 73 -14.37 -6.53 -0.35
N PRO A 74 -14.56 -7.85 -0.50
CA PRO A 74 -13.48 -8.77 -0.83
C PRO A 74 -12.91 -8.47 -2.23
N LEU A 75 -11.62 -8.20 -2.31
CA LEU A 75 -10.90 -7.89 -3.55
C LEU A 75 -9.68 -8.79 -3.75
N ASP A 76 -9.24 -8.92 -4.99
CA ASP A 76 -7.97 -9.54 -5.33
C ASP A 76 -6.89 -8.46 -5.58
N CYS A 77 -5.62 -8.82 -5.44
CA CYS A 77 -4.52 -7.92 -5.81
C CYS A 77 -4.01 -8.27 -7.21
N TYR A 78 -4.04 -7.31 -8.13
CA TYR A 78 -3.51 -7.47 -9.49
C TYR A 78 -2.11 -6.87 -9.58
N LEU A 79 -1.14 -7.66 -10.04
CA LEU A 79 0.26 -7.27 -10.20
C LEU A 79 0.65 -7.35 -11.67
N HIS A 80 1.30 -6.32 -12.20
CA HIS A 80 1.84 -6.35 -13.57
C HIS A 80 3.32 -6.75 -13.59
N GLY A 81 3.77 -7.32 -14.70
CA GLY A 81 5.19 -7.54 -14.93
C GLY A 81 5.49 -8.13 -16.31
N TYR A 82 6.78 -8.21 -16.62
CA TYR A 82 7.26 -8.75 -17.88
C TYR A 82 7.12 -10.27 -17.90
N VAL A 83 6.71 -10.82 -19.05
CA VAL A 83 6.39 -12.24 -19.26
C VAL A 83 7.48 -13.21 -18.82
N SER A 84 8.76 -12.85 -18.98
CA SER A 84 9.90 -13.72 -18.62
C SER A 84 10.42 -13.50 -17.20
N SER A 85 9.82 -12.60 -16.42
CA SER A 85 10.28 -12.35 -15.05
C SER A 85 10.11 -13.58 -14.17
N ARG A 86 11.00 -13.73 -13.18
CA ARG A 86 11.09 -14.93 -12.34
C ARG A 86 9.75 -15.27 -11.65
N ILE A 87 9.08 -14.27 -11.08
CA ILE A 87 7.80 -14.46 -10.40
C ILE A 87 6.70 -14.96 -11.36
N MET A 88 6.66 -14.45 -12.59
CA MET A 88 5.68 -14.88 -13.61
C MET A 88 5.91 -16.33 -14.02
N ASN A 89 7.16 -16.73 -14.20
CA ASN A 89 7.51 -18.11 -14.52
C ASN A 89 7.21 -19.08 -13.37
N LEU A 90 7.44 -18.68 -12.11
CA LEU A 90 7.10 -19.48 -10.94
C LEU A 90 5.58 -19.63 -10.79
N ALA A 91 4.83 -18.53 -10.91
CA ALA A 91 3.37 -18.56 -10.88
C ALA A 91 2.78 -19.46 -11.99
N ARG A 92 3.35 -19.43 -13.20
CA ARG A 92 2.94 -20.31 -14.31
C ARG A 92 3.17 -21.79 -14.05
N LYS A 93 4.26 -22.12 -13.34
CA LYS A 93 4.64 -23.50 -12.98
C LYS A 93 3.97 -23.98 -11.70
N SER A 94 3.30 -23.10 -10.96
CA SER A 94 2.67 -23.46 -9.70
C SER A 94 1.39 -24.24 -9.96
N GLU A 95 1.17 -25.29 -9.18
CA GLU A 95 -0.03 -26.12 -9.20
C GLU A 95 -0.97 -25.73 -8.05
N GLY A 96 -2.19 -26.28 -8.04
CA GLY A 96 -3.17 -26.02 -6.97
C GLY A 96 -3.64 -24.57 -6.93
N ASP A 97 -3.55 -23.93 -5.76
CA ASP A 97 -4.06 -22.57 -5.52
C ASP A 97 -3.22 -21.47 -6.22
N GLY A 98 -1.98 -21.77 -6.63
CA GLY A 98 -1.04 -20.83 -7.26
C GLY A 98 0.24 -20.62 -6.45
N LEU A 99 1.06 -19.65 -6.84
CA LEU A 99 2.32 -19.32 -6.13
C LEU A 99 2.00 -18.61 -4.81
N PRO A 100 2.38 -19.14 -3.63
CA PRO A 100 2.20 -18.42 -2.38
C PRO A 100 3.02 -17.13 -2.35
N VAL A 101 2.38 -16.02 -2.02
CA VAL A 101 3.00 -14.70 -1.92
C VAL A 101 2.59 -13.96 -0.64
N CYS A 102 3.48 -13.09 -0.19
CA CYS A 102 3.24 -12.09 0.85
C CYS A 102 3.42 -10.69 0.26
N ILE A 103 2.41 -9.84 0.35
CA ILE A 103 2.43 -8.48 -0.20
C ILE A 103 2.44 -7.50 0.96
N ALA A 104 3.42 -6.59 0.98
CA ALA A 104 3.55 -5.56 2.00
C ALA A 104 3.48 -4.15 1.40
N ALA A 105 2.79 -3.27 2.13
CA ALA A 105 2.77 -1.84 1.89
C ALA A 105 2.93 -1.09 3.21
N SER A 106 3.68 0.02 3.20
CA SER A 106 3.90 0.84 4.39
C SER A 106 4.11 2.30 4.03
N ARG A 107 3.55 3.20 4.85
CA ARG A 107 3.74 4.65 4.76
C ARG A 107 4.11 5.21 6.12
N VAL A 108 5.07 6.14 6.14
CA VAL A 108 5.42 6.91 7.33
C VAL A 108 4.68 8.23 7.25
N ASP A 109 3.89 8.52 8.28
CA ASP A 109 3.02 9.70 8.36
C ASP A 109 3.55 10.73 9.39
N GLY A 110 4.56 10.39 10.21
CA GLY A 110 5.22 11.33 11.11
C GLY A 110 6.40 10.77 11.91
N LEU A 111 7.34 11.62 12.29
CA LEU A 111 8.46 11.29 13.18
C LEU A 111 8.12 11.72 14.60
N ILE A 112 8.05 10.77 15.54
CA ILE A 112 7.78 11.09 16.96
C ILE A 112 9.09 11.26 17.70
N LEU A 113 9.33 12.48 18.16
CA LEU A 113 10.50 12.90 18.91
C LEU A 113 10.11 13.05 20.39
N SER A 114 10.63 12.14 21.22
CA SER A 114 10.30 11.95 22.64
C SER A 114 11.46 12.38 23.55
N LEU A 115 11.23 12.39 24.87
CA LEU A 115 12.24 12.78 25.86
C LEU A 115 13.41 11.78 25.97
N THR A 116 13.19 10.51 25.62
CA THR A 116 14.20 9.45 25.73
C THR A 116 14.38 8.68 24.42
N PRO A 117 15.59 8.12 24.18
CA PRO A 117 15.87 7.34 22.97
C PRO A 117 14.89 6.17 22.72
N ASN A 118 14.38 5.56 23.79
CA ASN A 118 13.52 4.38 23.70
C ASN A 118 12.05 4.71 23.39
N SER A 119 11.65 5.98 23.57
CA SER A 119 10.27 6.43 23.35
C SER A 119 10.04 7.00 21.95
N HIS A 120 11.11 7.24 21.18
CA HIS A 120 11.00 7.65 19.77
C HIS A 120 10.19 6.65 18.96
N SER A 121 9.39 7.16 18.03
CA SER A 121 8.52 6.33 17.20
C SER A 121 8.18 6.98 15.87
N TYR A 122 7.26 6.36 15.14
CA TYR A 122 6.71 6.88 13.89
C TYR A 122 5.19 6.87 13.97
N ASN A 123 4.52 7.87 13.41
CA ASN A 123 3.17 7.64 12.89
C ASN A 123 3.30 6.92 11.55
N TYR A 124 2.51 5.87 11.36
CA TYR A 124 2.61 5.01 10.18
C TYR A 124 1.32 4.25 9.91
N ARG A 125 1.20 3.81 8.66
CA ARG A 125 0.23 2.79 8.25
C ARG A 125 0.95 1.67 7.53
N SER A 126 0.56 0.44 7.78
CA SER A 126 1.10 -0.72 7.10
C SER A 126 0.04 -1.78 6.89
N ALA A 127 0.16 -2.52 5.80
CA ALA A 127 -0.70 -3.64 5.45
C ALA A 127 0.15 -4.81 4.94
N ILE A 128 -0.21 -6.02 5.38
CA ILE A 128 0.32 -7.29 4.91
C ILE A 128 -0.83 -8.11 4.37
N LEU A 129 -0.71 -8.64 3.16
CA LEU A 129 -1.64 -9.59 2.57
C LEU A 129 -0.92 -10.91 2.28
N HIS A 130 -1.56 -12.02 2.62
CA HIS A 130 -1.14 -13.34 2.16
C HIS A 130 -2.11 -13.84 1.09
N GLY A 131 -1.58 -14.49 0.07
CA GLY A 131 -2.41 -15.00 -1.01
C GLY A 131 -1.66 -15.91 -1.96
N TYR A 132 -2.38 -16.32 -3.01
CA TYR A 132 -1.84 -17.16 -4.07
C TYR A 132 -1.93 -16.44 -5.40
N ALA A 133 -0.77 -16.26 -6.04
CA ALA A 133 -0.65 -15.62 -7.34
C ALA A 133 -0.85 -16.62 -8.47
N GLY A 134 -1.83 -16.37 -9.32
CA GLY A 134 -2.07 -17.07 -10.58
C GLY A 134 -2.02 -16.13 -11.77
N LEU A 135 -1.72 -16.64 -12.96
CA LEU A 135 -1.76 -15.84 -14.17
C LEU A 135 -3.20 -15.56 -14.58
N VAL A 136 -3.48 -14.32 -14.96
CA VAL A 136 -4.70 -13.97 -15.66
C VAL A 136 -4.58 -14.48 -17.11
N THR A 137 -5.42 -15.45 -17.47
CA THR A 137 -5.43 -16.07 -18.81
C THR A 137 -6.60 -15.62 -19.66
N ASP A 138 -7.69 -15.16 -19.04
CA ASP A 138 -8.81 -14.56 -19.76
C ASP A 138 -8.40 -13.18 -20.32
N GLU A 139 -8.71 -12.94 -21.58
CA GLU A 139 -8.29 -11.72 -22.28
C GLU A 139 -9.03 -10.48 -21.75
N ALA A 140 -10.31 -10.62 -21.40
CA ALA A 140 -11.11 -9.51 -20.89
C ALA A 140 -10.66 -9.11 -19.48
N GLU A 141 -10.38 -10.08 -18.60
CA GLU A 141 -9.81 -9.84 -17.28
C GLU A 141 -8.42 -9.21 -17.38
N LYS A 142 -7.60 -9.68 -18.33
CA LYS A 142 -6.26 -9.12 -18.55
C LYS A 142 -6.33 -7.65 -18.96
N LEU A 143 -7.18 -7.32 -19.94
CA LEU A 143 -7.34 -5.94 -20.42
C LEU A 143 -7.91 -5.03 -19.32
N TRP A 144 -8.90 -5.53 -18.57
CA TRP A 144 -9.45 -4.83 -17.41
C TRP A 144 -8.38 -4.56 -16.34
N ALA A 145 -7.55 -5.54 -16.01
CA ALA A 145 -6.50 -5.39 -15.01
C ALA A 145 -5.39 -4.45 -15.48
N MET A 146 -5.03 -4.47 -16.76
CA MET A 146 -4.12 -3.48 -17.36
C MET A 146 -4.67 -2.05 -17.24
N LYS A 147 -5.98 -1.85 -17.49
CA LYS A 147 -6.65 -0.56 -17.26
C LYS A 147 -6.62 -0.17 -15.79
N LEU A 148 -6.97 -1.08 -14.87
CA LEU A 148 -6.93 -0.85 -13.42
C LEU A 148 -5.54 -0.41 -12.94
N ILE A 149 -4.49 -1.12 -13.37
CA ILE A 149 -3.11 -0.81 -12.96
C ILE A 149 -2.64 0.50 -13.59
N THR A 150 -2.96 0.76 -14.86
CA THR A 150 -2.60 2.03 -15.50
C THR A 150 -3.25 3.22 -14.79
N ASN A 151 -4.53 3.10 -14.45
CA ASN A 151 -5.27 4.12 -13.70
C ASN A 151 -4.85 4.21 -12.23
N SER A 152 -4.06 3.26 -11.71
CA SER A 152 -3.46 3.36 -10.39
C SER A 152 -2.26 4.31 -10.34
N VAL A 153 -1.60 4.54 -11.48
CA VAL A 153 -0.47 5.48 -11.58
C VAL A 153 -0.98 6.92 -11.51
N VAL A 154 -1.96 7.23 -12.37
CA VAL A 154 -2.75 8.47 -12.34
C VAL A 154 -4.18 8.08 -12.76
N PRO A 155 -5.23 8.53 -12.05
CA PRO A 155 -6.61 8.27 -12.44
C PRO A 155 -6.88 8.67 -13.90
N ASP A 156 -7.73 7.89 -14.58
CA ASP A 156 -8.11 8.08 -15.99
C ASP A 156 -6.96 8.05 -17.01
N ARG A 157 -5.75 7.69 -16.60
CA ARG A 157 -4.57 7.67 -17.48
C ARG A 157 -4.74 6.74 -18.68
N TRP A 158 -5.43 5.61 -18.52
CA TRP A 158 -5.66 4.65 -19.59
C TRP A 158 -6.40 5.26 -20.79
N ASP A 159 -7.48 6.01 -20.55
CA ASP A 159 -8.26 6.60 -21.65
C ASP A 159 -7.56 7.83 -22.27
N HIS A 160 -6.49 8.31 -21.62
CA HIS A 160 -5.62 9.41 -22.09
C HIS A 160 -4.27 8.92 -22.65
N THR A 161 -4.20 7.67 -23.11
CA THR A 161 -3.08 7.10 -23.88
C THR A 161 -3.59 6.44 -25.16
N ARG A 162 -2.70 5.98 -26.04
CA ARG A 162 -3.08 5.16 -27.20
C ARG A 162 -3.65 3.84 -26.69
N VAL A 163 -4.90 3.56 -27.06
CA VAL A 163 -5.62 2.32 -26.71
C VAL A 163 -6.32 1.74 -27.94
N PRO A 164 -6.54 0.41 -27.99
CA PRO A 164 -6.04 -0.62 -27.06
C PRO A 164 -4.53 -0.87 -27.22
N PRO A 165 -3.89 -1.58 -26.27
CA PRO A 165 -2.52 -2.07 -26.46
C PRO A 165 -2.43 -2.94 -27.70
N ASP A 166 -1.28 -2.90 -28.38
CA ASP A 166 -1.03 -3.73 -29.55
C ASP A 166 -0.65 -5.18 -29.18
N ASN A 167 -0.52 -6.05 -30.18
CA ASN A 167 -0.23 -7.46 -29.97
C ASN A 167 1.12 -7.71 -29.25
N ALA A 168 2.12 -6.85 -29.48
CA ALA A 168 3.43 -7.00 -28.86
C ALA A 168 3.37 -6.61 -27.38
N GLU A 169 2.68 -5.52 -27.05
CA GLU A 169 2.41 -5.08 -25.68
C GLU A 169 1.58 -6.12 -24.92
N MET A 170 0.53 -6.66 -25.56
CA MET A 170 -0.30 -7.73 -24.99
C MET A 170 0.48 -9.02 -24.76
N SER A 171 1.43 -9.37 -25.63
CA SER A 171 2.22 -10.61 -25.49
C SER A 171 3.33 -10.51 -24.45
N SER A 172 3.93 -9.33 -24.29
CA SER A 172 5.04 -9.09 -23.37
C SER A 172 4.61 -8.81 -21.93
N THR A 173 3.38 -8.33 -21.75
CA THR A 173 2.80 -8.03 -20.43
C THR A 173 2.07 -9.24 -19.85
N VAL A 174 2.39 -9.60 -18.61
CA VAL A 174 1.63 -10.60 -17.82
C VAL A 174 1.06 -9.94 -16.59
N ILE A 175 -0.17 -10.32 -16.26
CA ILE A 175 -0.86 -9.93 -15.03
C ILE A 175 -0.97 -11.15 -14.13
N LEU A 176 -0.61 -10.98 -12.86
CA LEU A 176 -0.94 -11.92 -11.80
C LEU A 176 -2.17 -11.42 -11.07
N LYS A 177 -3.13 -12.32 -10.85
CA LYS A 177 -4.20 -12.15 -9.88
C LYS A 177 -3.80 -12.88 -8.61
N VAL A 178 -3.70 -12.15 -7.50
CA VAL A 178 -3.40 -12.72 -6.20
C VAL A 178 -4.70 -12.83 -5.41
N LYS A 179 -5.16 -14.07 -5.23
CA LYS A 179 -6.31 -14.39 -4.39
C LYS A 179 -5.90 -14.25 -2.93
N ILE A 180 -6.49 -13.29 -2.23
CA ILE A 180 -6.12 -12.98 -0.85
C ILE A 180 -6.82 -13.93 0.11
N VAL A 181 -6.06 -14.58 0.99
CA VAL A 181 -6.59 -15.54 1.96
C VAL A 181 -6.69 -14.99 3.37
N ASP A 182 -5.86 -14.01 3.69
CA ASP A 182 -5.90 -13.22 4.90
C ASP A 182 -5.07 -11.92 4.73
N GLY A 183 -5.28 -10.99 5.66
CA GLY A 183 -4.56 -9.74 5.70
C GLY A 183 -4.56 -9.12 7.08
N SER A 184 -3.56 -8.30 7.36
CA SER A 184 -3.45 -7.56 8.61
C SER A 184 -2.94 -6.15 8.34
N GLY A 185 -3.52 -5.18 9.03
CA GLY A 185 -3.07 -3.79 9.04
C GLY A 185 -2.53 -3.42 10.41
N LYS A 186 -1.59 -2.47 10.43
CA LYS A 186 -1.14 -1.83 11.66
C LYS A 186 -0.97 -0.34 11.45
N ILE A 187 -1.68 0.42 12.26
CA ILE A 187 -1.76 1.88 12.15
C ILE A 187 -1.34 2.49 13.48
N ARG A 188 -0.47 3.48 13.41
CA ARG A 188 -0.09 4.31 14.55
C ARG A 188 -0.27 5.77 14.18
N ASP A 189 -1.05 6.45 14.99
CA ASP A 189 -1.27 7.89 14.97
C ASP A 189 -1.11 8.44 16.40
N GLY A 190 -1.33 9.74 16.55
CA GLY A 190 -1.23 10.49 17.79
C GLY A 190 0.12 11.15 18.04
N GLY A 191 0.22 11.75 19.22
CA GLY A 191 1.37 12.55 19.65
C GLY A 191 2.45 11.75 20.39
N VAL A 192 3.32 12.51 21.05
CA VAL A 192 4.37 11.99 21.93
C VAL A 192 3.74 11.35 23.17
N SER A 193 4.26 10.18 23.57
CA SER A 193 3.93 9.57 24.86
C SER A 193 5.20 9.22 25.62
N ASP A 194 5.59 10.10 26.54
CA ASP A 194 6.71 9.88 27.45
C ASP A 194 6.24 9.35 28.80
N GLU A 195 7.11 8.62 29.51
CA GLU A 195 6.82 8.13 30.84
C GLU A 195 6.69 9.29 31.84
N ARG A 196 5.82 9.12 32.85
CA ARG A 196 5.61 10.13 33.90
C ARG A 196 6.90 10.56 34.59
N LYS A 197 7.84 9.62 34.83
CA LYS A 197 9.12 9.91 35.50
C LYS A 197 9.96 10.94 34.72
N ASP A 198 9.97 10.82 33.39
CA ASP A 198 10.75 11.68 32.50
C ASP A 198 10.05 13.03 32.33
N LYS A 199 8.72 13.03 32.21
CA LYS A 199 7.89 14.26 32.19
C LYS A 199 8.03 15.09 33.46
N SER A 200 8.31 14.46 34.61
CA SER A 200 8.54 15.15 35.88
C SER A 200 9.99 15.61 36.11
N ASN A 201 10.92 15.27 35.21
CA ASN A 201 12.32 15.62 35.36
C ASN A 201 12.64 16.93 34.62
N ASN A 202 12.68 18.04 35.38
CA ASN A 202 12.93 19.38 34.83
C ASN A 202 14.28 19.51 34.09
N ASP A 203 15.31 18.77 34.48
CA ASP A 203 16.59 18.79 33.78
C ASP A 203 16.42 18.29 32.34
N VAL A 204 15.67 17.20 32.16
CA VAL A 204 15.38 16.63 30.84
C VAL A 204 14.38 17.50 30.06
N THR A 205 13.26 17.88 30.67
CA THR A 205 12.19 18.61 29.95
C THR A 205 12.59 20.04 29.55
N SER A 206 13.58 20.63 30.21
CA SER A 206 14.10 21.97 29.88
C SER A 206 15.08 21.98 28.70
N ARG A 207 15.70 20.83 28.38
CA ARG A 207 16.77 20.71 27.38
C ARG A 207 16.43 19.87 26.16
N VAL A 208 15.38 19.04 26.23
CA VAL A 208 14.97 18.15 25.14
C VAL A 208 13.65 18.64 24.53
N TRP A 209 13.67 18.94 23.23
CA TRP A 209 12.46 19.24 22.48
C TRP A 209 11.70 17.95 22.17
N THR A 210 10.37 17.97 22.36
CA THR A 210 9.47 16.86 22.01
C THR A 210 8.41 17.33 21.04
N GLY A 211 8.02 16.46 20.12
CA GLY A 211 6.92 16.72 19.21
C GLY A 211 6.85 15.69 18.10
N VAL A 212 5.96 15.94 17.14
CA VAL A 212 5.85 15.13 15.93
C VAL A 212 6.19 16.00 14.73
N VAL A 213 7.05 15.50 13.85
CA VAL A 213 7.28 16.07 12.52
C VAL A 213 6.38 15.31 11.54
N PRO A 214 5.27 15.87 11.02
CA PRO A 214 4.46 15.20 10.03
C PRO A 214 5.29 14.85 8.79
N VAL A 215 5.12 13.64 8.27
CA VAL A 215 5.79 13.17 7.05
C VAL A 215 4.71 12.82 6.05
N TYR A 216 4.83 13.33 4.84
CA TYR A 216 3.91 12.99 3.77
C TYR A 216 4.63 13.05 2.43
N GLU A 217 4.10 12.33 1.46
CA GLU A 217 4.58 12.37 0.09
C GLU A 217 3.88 13.50 -0.65
N ALA A 218 4.67 14.28 -1.39
CA ALA A 218 4.19 15.31 -2.28
C ALA A 218 4.69 15.05 -3.71
N PHE A 219 3.78 15.09 -4.66
CA PHE A 219 4.05 15.08 -6.09
C PHE A 219 4.49 16.48 -6.51
N GLY A 220 5.60 16.57 -7.23
CA GLY A 220 6.12 17.81 -7.78
C GLY A 220 5.40 18.25 -9.06
N ASP A 221 5.84 19.37 -9.62
CA ASP A 221 5.32 19.90 -10.87
C ASP A 221 5.65 18.96 -12.05
N PRO A 222 4.70 18.72 -12.99
CA PRO A 222 4.95 17.89 -14.16
C PRO A 222 6.07 18.46 -15.04
N VAL A 223 7.03 17.60 -15.39
CA VAL A 223 8.11 17.93 -16.32
C VAL A 223 7.82 17.27 -17.67
N PRO A 224 7.59 18.03 -18.75
CA PRO A 224 7.31 17.45 -20.06
C PRO A 224 8.54 16.75 -20.64
N SER A 225 8.33 15.66 -21.39
CA SER A 225 9.42 15.03 -22.15
C SER A 225 9.86 15.91 -23.33
N PRO A 226 11.11 15.75 -23.83
CA PRO A 226 11.58 16.53 -24.99
C PRO A 226 10.72 16.36 -26.25
N GLU A 227 10.09 15.20 -26.43
CA GLU A 227 9.23 14.87 -27.57
C GLU A 227 7.76 15.24 -27.35
N ASN A 228 7.39 15.73 -26.16
CA ASN A 228 6.02 16.13 -25.87
C ASN A 228 5.60 17.32 -26.75
N LYS A 229 4.47 17.17 -27.43
CA LYS A 229 3.87 18.22 -28.29
C LYS A 229 2.62 18.85 -27.69
N VAL A 230 2.15 18.36 -26.55
CA VAL A 230 0.99 18.91 -25.85
C VAL A 230 1.45 20.14 -25.08
N SER A 231 0.87 21.31 -25.38
CA SER A 231 1.32 22.61 -24.84
C SER A 231 1.07 22.78 -23.36
N GLU A 232 -0.02 22.20 -22.85
CA GLU A 232 -0.46 22.33 -21.47
C GLU A 232 -0.55 20.97 -20.78
N VAL A 233 -0.31 20.94 -19.48
CA VAL A 233 -0.55 19.75 -18.67
C VAL A 233 -2.07 19.51 -18.63
N PRO A 234 -2.56 18.32 -19.04
CA PRO A 234 -3.98 18.00 -18.93
C PRO A 234 -4.51 18.15 -17.50
N GLU A 235 -5.71 18.71 -17.35
CA GLU A 235 -6.32 19.02 -16.05
C GLU A 235 -6.40 17.81 -15.12
N TYR A 236 -6.71 16.61 -15.63
CA TYR A 236 -6.79 15.41 -14.79
C TYR A 236 -5.46 15.08 -14.08
N ILE A 237 -4.32 15.48 -14.64
CA ILE A 237 -3.00 15.29 -14.02
C ILE A 237 -2.76 16.34 -12.93
N SER A 238 -2.99 17.62 -13.25
CA SER A 238 -2.76 18.71 -12.29
C SER A 238 -3.73 18.65 -11.10
N SER A 239 -5.00 18.33 -11.33
CA SER A 239 -6.00 18.10 -10.29
C SER A 239 -5.63 16.91 -9.41
N PHE A 240 -5.21 15.79 -9.99
CA PHE A 240 -4.74 14.63 -9.23
C PHE A 240 -3.56 14.98 -8.31
N ILE A 241 -2.57 15.72 -8.81
CA ILE A 241 -1.41 16.16 -8.02
C ILE A 241 -1.85 17.05 -6.86
N ALA A 242 -2.69 18.05 -7.13
CA ALA A 242 -3.18 18.98 -6.11
C ALA A 242 -3.98 18.25 -5.02
N ASP A 243 -4.91 17.38 -5.42
CA ASP A 243 -5.76 16.62 -4.51
C ASP A 243 -4.95 15.63 -3.67
N MET A 244 -4.00 14.92 -4.28
CA MET A 244 -3.19 13.95 -3.57
C MET A 244 -2.23 14.62 -2.58
N ASN A 245 -1.62 15.74 -2.98
CA ASN A 245 -0.76 16.53 -2.08
C ASN A 245 -1.55 17.06 -0.88
N LYS A 246 -2.75 17.60 -1.13
CA LYS A 246 -3.65 18.07 -0.08
C LYS A 246 -4.05 16.92 0.84
N HIS A 247 -4.51 15.81 0.28
CA HIS A 247 -4.94 14.63 1.04
C HIS A 247 -3.81 14.08 1.92
N ASN A 248 -2.62 13.87 1.36
CA ASN A 248 -1.48 13.33 2.08
C ASN A 248 -1.04 14.24 3.23
N ARG A 249 -1.00 15.56 2.98
CA ARG A 249 -0.68 16.56 4.00
C ARG A 249 -1.73 16.57 5.11
N ASP A 250 -3.01 16.62 4.75
CA ASP A 250 -4.11 16.68 5.72
C ASP A 250 -4.14 15.41 6.58
N TYR A 251 -3.92 14.24 5.99
CA TYR A 251 -3.80 12.97 6.71
C TYR A 251 -2.67 13.03 7.75
N ALA A 252 -1.44 13.36 7.32
CA ALA A 252 -0.27 13.38 8.20
C ALA A 252 -0.41 14.39 9.34
N VAL A 253 -0.94 15.58 9.07
CA VAL A 253 -1.18 16.62 10.10
C VAL A 253 -2.29 16.21 11.06
N THR A 254 -3.38 15.62 10.56
CA THR A 254 -4.49 15.17 11.40
C THR A 254 -4.08 14.01 12.28
N ALA A 255 -3.27 13.07 11.76
CA ALA A 255 -2.77 11.92 12.50
C ALA A 255 -2.05 12.33 13.79
N VAL A 256 -1.33 13.46 13.81
CA VAL A 256 -0.65 13.95 15.04
C VAL A 256 -1.64 14.27 16.17
N ASN A 257 -2.85 14.72 15.82
CA ASN A 257 -3.83 15.20 16.78
C ASN A 257 -4.83 14.12 17.23
N VAL A 258 -4.67 12.88 16.77
CA VAL A 258 -5.48 11.76 17.26
C VAL A 258 -5.16 11.52 18.74
N GLY A 259 -6.20 11.43 19.56
CA GLY A 259 -6.05 11.14 20.98
C GLY A 259 -5.41 9.78 21.18
N LEU A 260 -4.35 9.72 21.99
CA LEU A 260 -3.68 8.46 22.28
C LEU A 260 -4.66 7.47 22.96
N PRO A 261 -4.62 6.18 22.60
CA PRO A 261 -5.41 5.16 23.30
C PRO A 261 -4.91 5.00 24.74
N ALA A 262 -5.74 4.47 25.63
CA ALA A 262 -5.42 4.34 27.06
C ALA A 262 -4.12 3.56 27.31
N GLU A 263 -3.83 2.56 26.47
CA GLU A 263 -2.61 1.76 26.51
C GLU A 263 -1.33 2.55 26.22
N GLU A 264 -1.46 3.74 25.62
CA GLU A 264 -0.36 4.64 25.29
C GLU A 264 -0.39 5.93 26.12
N GLN A 265 -1.28 6.05 27.11
CA GLN A 265 -1.29 7.19 28.03
C GLN A 265 -0.48 6.83 29.29
N HIS A 266 0.79 7.25 29.33
CA HIS A 266 1.71 7.02 30.46
C HIS A 266 1.73 8.16 31.49
#